data_AF-A0A9N9GXS9-F1
#
_entry.id   AF-A0A9N9GXS9-F1
#
_cell.length_a   1.000
_cell.length_b   1.000
_cell.length_c   1.000
_cell.angle_alpha   90.00
_cell.angle_beta   90.00
_cell.angle_gamma   90.00
#
_symmetry.space_group_name_H-M   'P 1'
#
loop_
_entity.id
_entity.type
_entity.pdbx_description
1 polymer ?
#
loop_
_entity_poly.entity_id
_entity_poly.type
_entity_poly.pdbx_seq_one_letter_code
_entity_poly.pdbx_strand_id
1 'polypeptide(L)'
;MVEISCHGNLFIVNQIVQLVLENGAALAKEGEFTKKAFFNRKLNLIQANVINDLIHASSLEEANLGLNNLSSEPQKELEFIKNELLDIIANIKVNINYPKYNGVEYLTGQEVLPCLNKLVKKPKTIKESSKKAWIYLEGLKVAIVSKPNIGKSTLLNVLLQEKKAIVFPIAGTYIINKNSEIPSLEL
;
A
#
# COMPACT_ATOMS: atom_id res chain seq x y z
N MET A 1 15.73 -18.64 -10.03
CA MET A 1 15.14 -18.69 -8.68
C MET A 1 14.97 -20.15 -8.35
N VAL A 2 15.38 -20.57 -7.15
CA VAL A 2 15.24 -21.95 -6.67
C VAL A 2 14.55 -21.84 -5.32
N GLU A 3 13.57 -22.71 -5.09
CA GLU A 3 12.86 -22.82 -3.81
C GLU A 3 13.27 -24.14 -3.15
N ILE A 4 13.67 -24.09 -1.89
CA ILE A 4 14.07 -25.26 -1.11
C ILE A 4 13.00 -25.49 -0.05
N SER A 5 12.17 -26.50 -0.26
CA SER A 5 11.14 -26.93 0.71
C SER A 5 11.72 -28.00 1.62
N CYS A 6 11.64 -27.80 2.94
CA CYS A 6 12.16 -28.73 3.94
C CYS A 6 11.18 -28.88 5.11
N HIS A 7 11.50 -29.77 6.05
CA HIS A 7 10.70 -29.95 7.26
C HIS A 7 10.84 -28.72 8.15
N GLY A 8 9.76 -28.28 8.80
CA GLY A 8 9.69 -27.04 9.60
C GLY A 8 10.49 -27.02 10.91
N ASN A 9 11.51 -27.88 11.06
CA ASN A 9 12.42 -27.84 12.19
C ASN A 9 13.38 -26.65 12.02
N LEU A 10 13.34 -25.69 12.96
CA LEU A 10 14.15 -24.47 12.93
C LEU A 10 15.66 -24.74 12.80
N PHE A 11 16.15 -25.83 13.42
CA PHE A 11 17.54 -26.23 13.29
C PHE A 11 17.91 -26.56 11.83
N ILE A 12 17.06 -27.31 11.12
CA ILE A 12 17.27 -27.68 9.71
C ILE A 12 17.18 -26.44 8.82
N VAL A 13 16.21 -25.56 9.06
CA VAL A 13 16.05 -24.31 8.30
C VAL A 13 17.31 -23.44 8.43
N ASN A 14 17.82 -23.25 9.65
CA ASN A 14 19.02 -22.46 9.89
C ASN A 14 20.26 -23.07 9.22
N GLN A 15 20.42 -24.39 9.25
CA GLN A 15 21.52 -25.09 8.56
C GLN A 15 21.46 -24.88 7.03
N ILE A 16 20.26 -24.96 6.44
CA ILE A 16 20.07 -24.71 5.01
C ILE A 16 20.41 -23.27 4.66
N VAL A 17 19.91 -22.29 5.44
CA VAL A 17 20.22 -20.86 5.21
C VAL A 17 21.73 -20.62 5.30
N GLN A 18 22.39 -21.14 6.33
CA GLN A 18 23.83 -20.99 6.51
C GLN A 18 24.61 -21.58 5.33
N LEU A 19 24.28 -22.80 4.91
CA LEU A 19 24.93 -23.46 3.77
C LEU A 19 24.80 -22.62 2.49
N VAL A 20 23.62 -22.05 2.24
CA VAL A 20 23.38 -21.21 1.05
C VAL A 20 24.19 -19.91 1.11
N LEU A 21 24.34 -19.30 2.29
CA LEU A 21 25.18 -18.11 2.49
C LEU A 21 26.67 -18.42 2.29
N GLU A 22 27.16 -19.54 2.82
CA GLU A 22 28.55 -20.00 2.63
C GLU A 22 28.89 -20.26 1.16
N ASN A 23 27.89 -20.62 0.35
CA ASN A 23 28.01 -20.82 -1.09
C ASN A 23 27.79 -19.54 -1.92
N GLY A 24 27.89 -18.36 -1.29
CA GLY A 24 27.94 -17.07 -1.99
C GLY A 24 26.60 -16.35 -2.14
N ALA A 25 25.53 -16.85 -1.53
CA ALA A 25 24.30 -16.08 -1.41
C ALA A 25 24.45 -14.95 -0.36
N ALA A 26 23.59 -13.93 -0.47
CA ALA A 26 23.47 -12.88 0.53
C ALA A 26 22.08 -12.94 1.18
N LEU A 27 22.00 -12.56 2.45
CA LEU A 27 20.72 -12.39 3.14
C LEU A 27 19.88 -11.33 2.43
N ALA A 28 18.63 -11.67 2.15
CA ALA A 28 17.69 -10.75 1.57
C ALA A 28 17.29 -9.66 2.58
N LYS A 29 17.17 -8.42 2.11
CA LYS A 29 16.59 -7.32 2.87
C LYS A 29 15.06 -7.44 2.90
N GLU A 30 14.45 -6.71 3.82
CA GLU A 30 12.99 -6.56 3.90
C GLU A 30 12.41 -6.17 2.53
N GLY A 31 11.43 -6.96 2.06
CA GLY A 31 10.76 -6.75 0.79
C GLY A 31 11.62 -6.92 -0.47
N GLU A 32 12.86 -7.41 -0.37
CA GLU A 32 13.79 -7.44 -1.52
C GLU A 32 13.28 -8.28 -2.70
N PHE A 33 12.59 -9.40 -2.44
CA PHE A 33 12.01 -10.23 -3.48
C PHE A 33 10.87 -9.52 -4.22
N THR A 34 9.93 -8.90 -3.49
CA THR A 34 8.83 -8.10 -4.06
C THR A 34 9.37 -6.89 -4.82
N LYS A 35 10.39 -6.21 -4.28
CA LYS A 35 11.08 -5.10 -4.95
C LYS A 35 11.72 -5.54 -6.26
N LYS A 36 12.43 -6.68 -6.28
CA LYS A 36 13.00 -7.24 -7.52
C LYS A 36 11.91 -7.57 -8.53
N ALA A 37 10.77 -8.11 -8.11
CA ALA A 37 9.64 -8.37 -9.00
C ALA A 37 9.06 -7.09 -9.61
N PHE A 38 8.94 -6.00 -8.83
CA PHE A 38 8.52 -4.68 -9.33
C PHE A 38 9.49 -4.12 -10.38
N PHE A 39 10.80 -4.07 -10.09
CA PHE A 39 11.79 -3.53 -11.04
C PHE A 39 11.91 -4.37 -12.32
N ASN A 40 11.72 -5.68 -12.20
CA ASN A 40 11.67 -6.59 -13.34
C ASN A 40 10.31 -6.58 -14.07
N ARG A 41 9.41 -5.64 -13.74
CA ARG A 41 8.09 -5.46 -14.36
C ARG A 41 7.19 -6.70 -14.29
N LYS A 42 7.41 -7.59 -13.32
CA LYS A 42 6.53 -8.75 -13.08
C LYS A 42 5.25 -8.34 -12.36
N LEU A 43 5.29 -7.21 -11.65
CA LEU A 43 4.16 -6.63 -10.93
C LEU A 43 4.26 -5.10 -10.87
N ASN A 44 3.14 -4.42 -10.65
CA ASN A 44 3.09 -2.97 -10.45
C ASN A 44 3.17 -2.60 -8.96
N LEU A 45 3.28 -1.29 -8.66
CA LEU A 45 3.45 -0.82 -7.28
C LEU A 45 2.24 -1.17 -6.38
N ILE A 46 1.04 -1.18 -6.96
CA ILE A 46 -0.19 -1.47 -6.21
C ILE A 46 -0.23 -2.96 -5.84
N GLN A 47 0.14 -3.84 -6.77
CA GLN A 47 0.32 -5.27 -6.53
C GLN A 47 1.40 -5.54 -5.48
N ALA A 48 2.50 -4.79 -5.48
CA ALA A 48 3.53 -4.91 -4.45
C ALA A 48 2.98 -4.60 -3.05
N ASN A 49 2.18 -3.54 -2.93
CA ASN A 49 1.55 -3.17 -1.65
C ASN A 49 0.52 -4.21 -1.21
N VAL A 50 -0.28 -4.75 -2.13
CA VAL A 50 -1.27 -5.77 -1.78
C VAL A 50 -0.61 -7.06 -1.27
N ILE A 51 0.58 -7.43 -1.76
CA ILE A 51 1.34 -8.55 -1.18
C ILE A 51 1.65 -8.28 0.30
N ASN A 52 2.03 -7.05 0.65
CA ASN A 52 2.28 -6.67 2.04
C ASN A 52 0.99 -6.72 2.88
N ASP A 53 -0.11 -6.20 2.36
CA ASP A 53 -1.41 -6.21 3.03
C ASP A 53 -1.89 -7.66 3.29
N LEU A 54 -1.68 -8.57 2.32
CA LEU A 54 -2.03 -9.99 2.46
C LEU A 54 -1.19 -10.73 3.50
N ILE A 55 0.10 -10.41 3.61
CA ILE A 55 0.99 -11.01 4.61
C ILE A 55 0.57 -10.62 6.03
N HIS A 56 0.05 -9.40 6.21
CA HIS A 56 -0.35 -8.86 7.51
C HIS A 56 -1.84 -8.98 7.82
N ALA A 57 -2.65 -9.48 6.87
CA ALA A 57 -4.09 -9.63 7.06
C ALA A 57 -4.38 -10.60 8.22
N SER A 58 -5.13 -10.12 9.21
CA SER A 58 -5.53 -10.90 10.40
C SER A 58 -6.91 -11.53 10.23
N SER A 59 -7.64 -11.19 9.17
CA SER A 59 -8.93 -11.79 8.83
C SER A 59 -9.11 -12.03 7.33
N LEU A 60 -10.03 -12.92 6.98
CA LEU A 60 -10.42 -13.15 5.59
C LEU A 60 -11.03 -11.88 4.96
N GLU A 61 -11.73 -11.06 5.73
CA GLU A 61 -12.23 -9.78 5.21
C GLU A 61 -11.08 -8.82 4.87
N GLU A 62 -10.07 -8.70 5.73
CA GLU A 62 -8.88 -7.86 5.47
C GLU A 62 -8.11 -8.34 4.23
N ALA A 63 -7.91 -9.65 4.08
CA ALA A 63 -7.27 -10.22 2.89
C ALA A 63 -8.07 -9.92 1.60
N ASN A 64 -9.40 -10.05 1.66
CA ASN A 64 -10.27 -9.75 0.54
C ASN A 64 -10.30 -8.25 0.19
N LEU A 65 -10.19 -7.36 1.17
CA LEU A 65 -10.06 -5.92 0.94
C LEU A 65 -8.76 -5.58 0.18
N GLY A 66 -7.64 -6.19 0.56
CA GLY A 66 -6.37 -6.07 -0.15
C GLY A 66 -6.48 -6.49 -1.61
N LEU A 67 -7.12 -7.64 -1.89
CA LEU A 67 -7.34 -8.12 -3.26
C LEU A 67 -8.26 -7.20 -4.07
N ASN A 68 -9.33 -6.69 -3.47
CA ASN A 68 -10.28 -5.80 -4.16
C ASN A 68 -9.66 -4.45 -4.54
N ASN A 69 -8.63 -4.00 -3.82
CA ASN A 69 -7.88 -2.78 -4.18
C ASN A 69 -7.19 -2.87 -5.55
N LEU A 70 -6.80 -4.08 -5.99
CA LEU A 70 -6.12 -4.33 -7.27
C LEU A 70 -6.97 -3.97 -8.49
N SER A 71 -8.29 -4.06 -8.37
CA SER A 71 -9.24 -3.91 -9.48
C SER A 71 -10.19 -2.74 -9.29
N SER A 72 -9.77 -1.75 -8.50
CA SER A 72 -10.63 -0.65 -8.09
C SER A 72 -10.89 0.36 -9.22
N GLU A 73 -12.11 0.88 -9.28
CA GLU A 73 -12.53 1.94 -10.23
C GLU A 73 -11.56 3.14 -10.30
N PRO A 74 -10.97 3.64 -9.19
CA PRO A 74 -9.97 4.71 -9.23
C PRO A 74 -8.75 4.39 -10.09
N GLN A 75 -8.30 3.13 -10.13
CA GLN A 75 -7.18 2.74 -10.98
C GLN A 75 -7.53 2.83 -12.46
N LYS A 76 -8.73 2.37 -12.84
CA LYS A 76 -9.21 2.47 -14.23
C LYS A 76 -9.33 3.92 -14.66
N GLU A 77 -9.81 4.79 -13.78
CA GLU A 77 -9.93 6.22 -14.07
C GLU A 77 -8.56 6.90 -14.20
N LEU A 78 -7.57 6.50 -13.40
CA LEU A 78 -6.17 6.93 -13.53
C LEU A 78 -5.53 6.45 -14.84
N GLU A 79 -5.74 5.19 -15.23
CA GLU A 79 -5.29 4.66 -16.52
C GLU A 79 -5.92 5.42 -17.68
N PHE A 80 -7.22 5.71 -17.61
CA PHE A 80 -7.92 6.52 -18.60
C PHE A 80 -7.27 7.91 -18.74
N ILE A 81 -7.03 8.61 -17.62
CA ILE A 81 -6.39 9.93 -17.63
C ILE A 81 -4.98 9.86 -18.25
N LYS A 82 -4.21 8.83 -17.91
CA LYS A 82 -2.87 8.62 -18.47
C LYS A 82 -2.91 8.42 -19.98
N ASN A 83 -3.83 7.60 -20.49
CA ASN A 83 -3.94 7.31 -21.92
C ASN A 83 -4.35 8.57 -22.69
N GLU A 84 -5.34 9.32 -22.21
CA GLU A 84 -5.74 10.61 -22.81
C GLU A 84 -4.58 11.61 -22.88
N LEU A 85 -3.75 11.68 -21.83
CA LEU A 85 -2.55 12.54 -21.84
C LEU A 85 -1.51 12.05 -22.85
N LEU A 86 -1.31 10.74 -22.96
CA LEU A 86 -0.38 10.16 -23.95
C LEU A 86 -0.85 10.45 -25.38
N ASP A 87 -2.15 10.38 -25.64
CA ASP A 87 -2.73 10.69 -26.95
C ASP A 87 -2.53 12.18 -27.30
N ILE A 88 -2.77 13.08 -26.35
CA ILE A 88 -2.49 14.51 -26.55
C ILE A 88 -1.00 14.75 -26.83
N ILE A 89 -0.11 14.13 -26.05
CA ILE A 89 1.35 14.26 -26.25
C ILE A 89 1.76 13.71 -27.62
N ALA A 90 1.23 12.55 -28.02
CA ALA A 90 1.51 11.94 -29.31
C ALA A 90 1.09 12.87 -30.45
N ASN A 91 -0.12 13.42 -30.38
CA ASN A 91 -0.63 14.36 -31.38
C ASN A 91 0.19 15.64 -31.48
N ILE A 92 0.56 16.25 -30.34
CA ILE A 92 1.43 17.44 -30.34
C ILE A 92 2.78 17.10 -30.96
N LYS A 93 3.36 15.94 -30.61
CA LYS A 93 4.67 15.51 -31.11
C LYS A 93 4.66 15.23 -32.61
N VAL A 94 3.58 14.66 -33.14
CA VAL A 94 3.41 14.46 -34.59
C VAL A 94 3.28 15.79 -35.32
N ASN A 95 2.48 16.73 -34.82
CA ASN A 95 2.31 18.06 -35.42
C ASN A 95 3.63 18.86 -35.46
N ILE A 96 4.44 18.79 -34.40
CA ILE A 96 5.75 19.46 -34.36
C ILE A 96 6.72 18.84 -35.38
N ASN A 97 6.76 17.51 -35.48
CA ASN A 97 7.74 16.83 -36.33
C ASN A 97 7.34 16.79 -37.82
N TYR A 98 6.04 16.86 -38.14
CA TYR A 98 5.53 16.72 -39.49
C TYR A 98 4.44 17.77 -39.84
N PRO A 99 4.79 19.07 -39.89
CA PRO A 99 3.84 20.18 -40.11
C PRO A 99 3.27 20.28 -41.54
N LYS A 100 3.46 19.26 -42.40
CA LYS A 100 2.91 19.17 -43.77
C LYS A 100 2.27 17.81 -44.04
N TYR A 101 2.04 17.01 -43.00
CA TYR A 101 1.44 15.69 -43.14
C TYR A 101 -0.08 15.84 -43.23
N ASN A 102 -0.63 15.59 -44.42
CA ASN A 102 -2.06 15.79 -44.72
C ASN A 102 -3.00 14.73 -44.07
N GLY A 103 -2.47 13.88 -43.19
CA GLY A 103 -3.21 12.76 -42.56
C GLY A 103 -3.42 12.90 -41.06
N VAL A 104 -3.11 14.05 -40.46
CA VAL A 104 -3.22 14.29 -39.02
C VAL A 104 -4.08 15.54 -38.82
N GLU A 105 -5.15 15.44 -38.03
CA GLU A 105 -5.91 16.63 -37.63
C GLU A 105 -4.97 17.57 -36.85
N TYR A 106 -4.89 18.82 -37.31
CA TYR A 106 -4.18 19.87 -36.59
C TYR A 106 -4.93 20.18 -35.32
N LEU A 107 -4.56 19.51 -34.23
CA LEU A 107 -5.05 19.85 -32.91
C LEU A 107 -4.55 21.24 -32.53
N THR A 108 -5.44 22.21 -32.64
CA THR A 108 -5.15 23.59 -32.26
C THR A 108 -5.12 23.70 -30.74
N GLY A 109 -4.37 24.67 -30.21
CA GLY A 109 -4.38 24.93 -28.76
C GLY A 109 -5.79 25.19 -28.21
N GLN A 110 -6.71 25.67 -29.06
CA GLN A 110 -8.12 25.91 -28.73
C GLN A 110 -8.93 24.62 -28.50
N GLU A 111 -8.55 23.49 -29.11
CA GLU A 111 -9.21 22.19 -28.94
C GLU A 111 -8.58 21.39 -27.78
N VAL A 112 -7.27 21.51 -27.61
CA VAL A 112 -6.52 20.78 -26.57
C VAL A 112 -6.76 21.37 -25.17
N LEU A 113 -6.82 22.71 -25.05
CA LEU A 113 -7.00 23.39 -23.76
C LEU A 113 -8.28 22.96 -23.01
N PRO A 114 -9.47 22.89 -23.65
CA PRO A 114 -10.68 22.36 -23.01
C PRO A 114 -10.53 20.92 -22.51
N CYS A 115 -9.89 20.04 -23.30
CA CYS A 115 -9.66 18.64 -22.91
C CYS A 115 -8.72 18.54 -21.71
N LEU A 116 -7.60 19.26 -21.71
CA LEU A 116 -6.69 19.33 -20.57
C LEU A 116 -7.38 19.87 -19.31
N ASN A 117 -8.19 20.92 -19.44
CA ASN A 117 -8.95 21.49 -18.32
C ASN A 117 -9.95 20.49 -17.71
N LYS A 118 -10.54 19.60 -18.52
CA LYS A 118 -11.39 18.51 -18.02
C LYS A 118 -10.54 17.45 -17.32
N LEU A 119 -9.43 17.03 -17.92
CA LEU A 119 -8.55 15.99 -17.36
C LEU A 119 -7.95 16.41 -16.01
N VAL A 120 -7.54 17.66 -15.85
CA VAL A 120 -6.96 18.18 -14.59
C VAL A 120 -7.95 18.14 -13.41
N LYS A 121 -9.26 18.15 -13.68
CA LYS A 121 -10.28 18.06 -12.62
C LYS A 121 -10.48 16.64 -12.12
N LYS A 122 -10.28 15.60 -12.94
CA LYS A 122 -10.54 14.20 -12.58
C LYS A 122 -9.67 13.67 -11.43
N PRO A 123 -8.36 13.95 -11.33
CA PRO A 123 -7.58 13.54 -10.16
C PRO A 123 -8.08 14.14 -8.85
N LYS A 124 -8.66 15.34 -8.87
CA LYS A 124 -9.22 15.98 -7.68
C LYS A 124 -10.47 15.23 -7.20
N THR A 125 -11.36 14.84 -8.11
CA THR A 125 -12.56 14.07 -7.77
C THR A 125 -12.20 12.68 -7.24
N ILE A 126 -11.21 12.01 -7.84
CA ILE A 126 -10.69 10.72 -7.34
C ILE A 126 -10.11 10.86 -5.92
N LYS A 127 -9.33 11.91 -5.67
CA LYS A 127 -8.78 12.17 -4.33
C LYS A 127 -9.87 12.39 -3.30
N GLU A 128 -10.92 13.15 -3.63
CA GLU A 128 -12.03 13.43 -2.72
C GLU A 128 -12.85 12.18 -2.42
N SER A 129 -13.16 11.36 -3.43
CA SER A 129 -13.88 10.10 -3.22
C SER A 129 -13.07 9.10 -2.39
N SER A 130 -11.75 9.10 -2.57
CA SER A 130 -10.84 8.19 -1.88
C SER A 130 -10.62 8.55 -0.40
N LYS A 131 -10.86 9.79 0.03
CA LYS A 131 -10.70 10.19 1.45
C LYS A 131 -11.54 9.35 2.41
N LYS A 132 -12.78 9.03 2.03
CA LYS A 132 -13.67 8.21 2.88
C LYS A 132 -13.14 6.79 2.97
N ALA A 133 -12.77 6.19 1.83
CA ALA A 133 -12.20 4.84 1.78
C ALA A 133 -10.88 4.75 2.57
N TRP A 134 -10.05 5.79 2.52
CA TRP A 134 -8.79 5.85 3.24
C TRP A 134 -8.98 5.80 4.77
N ILE A 135 -10.02 6.44 5.30
CA ILE A 135 -10.35 6.37 6.74
C ILE A 135 -10.79 4.96 7.15
N TYR A 136 -11.50 4.24 6.27
CA TYR A 136 -11.86 2.84 6.53
C TYR A 136 -10.64 1.91 6.50
N LEU A 137 -9.67 2.17 5.62
CA LEU A 137 -8.46 1.35 5.47
C LEU A 137 -7.44 1.58 6.59
N GLU A 138 -7.12 2.83 6.94
CA GLU A 138 -6.15 3.15 8.00
C GLU A 138 -6.74 3.04 9.41
N GLY A 139 -8.07 2.99 9.51
CA GLY A 139 -8.79 3.08 10.76
C GLY A 139 -8.73 4.48 11.40
N LEU A 140 -9.55 4.67 12.43
CA LEU A 140 -9.58 5.92 13.19
C LEU A 140 -8.53 5.89 14.29
N LYS A 141 -7.58 6.83 14.24
CA LYS A 141 -6.68 7.11 15.37
C LYS A 141 -7.45 7.88 16.44
N VAL A 142 -7.89 7.18 17.48
CA VAL A 142 -8.67 7.75 18.58
C VAL A 142 -7.77 7.94 19.81
N ALA A 143 -7.66 9.17 20.29
CA ALA A 143 -7.00 9.47 21.55
C ALA A 143 -8.03 9.54 22.68
N ILE A 144 -7.89 8.69 23.70
CA ILE A 144 -8.66 8.82 24.95
C ILE A 144 -7.84 9.70 25.91
N VAL A 145 -8.38 10.84 26.33
CA VAL A 145 -7.69 11.78 27.23
C VAL A 145 -8.48 11.89 28.53
N SER A 146 -7.80 11.72 29.67
CA SER A 146 -8.40 11.88 31.00
C SER A 146 -7.34 12.37 31.99
N LYS A 147 -7.76 12.93 33.14
CA LYS A 147 -6.84 13.13 34.27
C LYS A 147 -6.37 11.77 34.82
N PRO A 148 -5.25 11.72 35.57
CA PRO A 148 -4.76 10.47 36.17
C PRO A 148 -5.86 9.76 36.97
N ASN A 149 -5.88 8.41 36.92
CA ASN A 149 -6.78 7.54 37.69
C ASN A 149 -8.29 7.62 37.40
N ILE A 150 -8.73 8.26 36.29
CA ILE A 150 -10.16 8.37 35.90
C ILE A 150 -10.69 7.08 35.19
N GLY A 151 -9.92 6.01 35.14
CA GLY A 151 -10.39 4.73 34.57
C GLY A 151 -10.30 4.65 33.04
N LYS A 152 -9.37 5.38 32.41
CA LYS A 152 -9.05 5.26 30.97
C LYS A 152 -8.79 3.81 30.55
N SER A 153 -8.07 3.04 31.37
CA SER A 153 -7.80 1.61 31.12
C SER A 153 -9.05 0.74 31.26
N THR A 154 -9.94 1.08 32.19
CA THR A 154 -11.24 0.41 32.36
C THR A 154 -12.12 0.62 31.14
N LEU A 155 -12.21 1.86 30.64
CA LEU A 155 -12.95 2.18 29.42
C LEU A 155 -12.39 1.46 28.20
N LEU A 156 -11.06 1.41 28.04
CA LEU A 156 -10.42 0.70 26.94
C LEU A 156 -10.74 -0.80 26.97
N ASN A 157 -10.67 -1.44 28.13
CA ASN A 157 -10.99 -2.86 28.28
C ASN A 157 -12.47 -3.17 28.01
N VAL A 158 -13.39 -2.28 28.39
CA VAL A 158 -14.83 -2.43 28.06
C VAL A 158 -15.06 -2.31 26.54
N LEU A 159 -14.40 -1.35 25.89
CA LEU A 159 -14.51 -1.16 24.44
C LEU A 159 -13.91 -2.31 23.63
N LEU A 160 -12.83 -2.93 24.14
CA LEU A 160 -12.16 -4.05 23.49
C LEU A 160 -12.85 -5.39 23.72
N GLN A 161 -13.79 -5.47 24.67
CA GLN A 161 -14.40 -6.74 25.15
C GLN A 161 -13.37 -7.81 25.58
N GLU A 162 -12.10 -7.43 25.74
CA GLU A 162 -10.96 -8.26 26.08
C GLU A 162 -10.04 -7.50 27.05
N LYS A 163 -9.39 -8.22 27.98
CA LYS A 163 -8.42 -7.64 28.94
C LYS A 163 -7.03 -7.46 28.30
N LYS A 164 -6.94 -6.74 27.17
CA LYS A 164 -5.66 -6.50 26.46
C LYS A 164 -4.86 -5.32 26.99
N ALA A 165 -5.45 -4.42 27.78
CA ALA A 165 -4.71 -3.31 28.36
C ALA A 165 -3.96 -3.77 29.62
N ILE A 166 -2.65 -3.97 29.51
CA ILE A 166 -1.79 -4.18 30.69
C ILE A 166 -1.74 -2.86 31.46
N VAL A 167 -2.23 -2.88 32.70
CA VAL A 167 -2.17 -1.74 33.62
C VAL A 167 -0.81 -1.80 34.31
N PHE A 168 0.18 -1.06 33.82
CA PHE A 168 1.42 -0.83 34.58
C PHE A 168 1.24 0.35 35.55
N PRO A 169 1.83 0.30 36.75
CA PRO A 169 1.69 1.36 37.76
C PRO A 169 2.52 2.63 37.47
N ILE A 170 3.12 2.77 36.28
CA ILE A 170 3.98 3.91 35.94
C ILE A 170 3.14 4.95 35.17
N ALA A 171 3.13 6.18 35.67
CA ALA A 171 2.40 7.29 35.07
C ALA A 171 3.12 7.83 33.83
N GLY A 172 2.40 7.97 32.71
CA GLY A 172 2.86 8.72 31.54
C GLY A 172 2.82 7.91 30.24
N THR A 173 1.80 8.18 29.43
CA THR A 173 1.75 7.91 27.98
C THR A 173 1.64 6.44 27.55
N TYR A 174 0.39 5.96 27.47
CA TYR A 174 0.06 4.74 26.73
C TYR A 174 -0.37 5.12 25.31
N ILE A 175 0.53 4.94 24.33
CA ILE A 175 0.17 4.81 22.91
C ILE A 175 0.10 3.31 22.65
N ILE A 176 -1.10 2.75 22.67
CA ILE A 176 -1.31 1.34 22.26
C ILE A 176 -1.65 1.40 20.78
N ASN A 177 -0.67 1.05 19.94
CA ASN A 177 -0.87 0.90 18.51
C ASN A 177 -1.53 -0.46 18.27
N LYS A 178 -2.65 -0.50 17.55
CA LYS A 178 -3.43 -1.72 17.31
C LYS A 178 -2.66 -2.77 16.49
N ASN A 179 -1.54 -2.38 15.88
CA ASN A 179 -0.75 -3.20 14.94
C ASN A 179 0.66 -3.59 15.44
N SER A 180 0.99 -3.40 16.72
CA SER A 180 2.25 -3.91 17.26
C SER A 180 1.99 -5.18 18.06
N GLU A 181 2.37 -6.34 17.52
CA GLU A 181 2.83 -7.45 18.36
C GLU A 181 3.91 -6.88 19.30
N ILE A 182 3.60 -6.83 20.59
CA ILE A 182 4.58 -6.41 21.60
C ILE A 182 5.50 -7.63 21.79
N PRO A 183 6.84 -7.48 21.65
CA PRO A 183 7.75 -8.59 21.90
C PRO A 183 7.59 -9.03 23.34
N SER A 184 7.42 -10.35 23.52
CA SER A 184 7.48 -11.01 24.82
C SER A 184 8.83 -10.72 25.47
N LEU A 185 8.87 -9.69 26.34
CA LEU A 185 9.92 -9.56 27.32
C LEU A 185 9.55 -10.45 28.50
N GLU A 186 10.25 -11.57 28.57
CA GLU A 186 10.33 -12.44 29.74
C GLU A 186 10.70 -11.63 30.99
N LEU A 187 9.94 -11.86 32.06
CA LEU A 187 10.37 -11.75 33.45
C LEU A 187 9.72 -12.90 34.21
#